data_AF-A0A653CEH1-F1
#
_entry.id   AF-A0A653CEH1-F1
#
_cell.length_a   1.000
_cell.length_b   1.000
_cell.length_c   1.000
_cell.angle_alpha   90.00
_cell.angle_beta   90.00
_cell.angle_gamma   90.00
#
_symmetry.space_group_name_H-M   'P 1'
#
loop_
_entity.id
_entity.type
_entity.pdbx_description
1 polymer ?
#
loop_
_entity_poly.entity_id
_entity_poly.type
_entity_poly.pdbx_seq_one_letter_code
_entity_poly.pdbx_strand_id
1 'polypeptide(L)' 'MTFKRYDGKDRPTPRQGKPPLPEPQEHMCLVRAKFRSKKITTIIHQKDVNKFQVAYSSLLKGNLDGLKKLKKPKTKTKAE' A
#
# COMPACT_ATOMS: atom_id res chain seq x y z
N MET A 1 -6.55 -4.76 -1.42
CA MET A 1 -5.45 -4.26 -0.56
C MET A 1 -5.66 -2.76 -0.38
N THR A 2 -5.40 -2.18 0.80
CA THR A 2 -5.47 -0.72 1.02
C THR A 2 -4.21 -0.22 1.72
N PHE A 3 -3.84 1.03 1.41
CA PHE A 3 -2.70 1.74 1.98
C PHE A 3 -3.21 3.07 2.52
N LYS A 4 -2.86 3.40 3.76
CA LYS A 4 -3.23 4.67 4.40
C LYS A 4 -2.06 5.19 5.24
N ARG A 5 -1.86 6.50 5.29
CA ARG A 5 -0.95 7.10 6.29
C ARG A 5 -1.37 6.66 7.69
N TYR A 6 -0.40 6.20 8.47
CA TYR A 6 -0.59 5.81 9.86
C TYR A 6 0.00 6.87 10.78
N ASP A 7 -0.83 7.33 11.70
CA ASP A 7 -0.50 8.42 12.63
C ASP A 7 -0.02 7.90 13.99
N GLY A 8 0.24 6.59 14.15
CA GLY A 8 0.60 6.00 15.45
C GLY A 8 -0.56 5.92 16.45
N LYS A 9 -1.80 6.17 16.01
CA LYS A 9 -2.98 6.22 16.87
C LYS A 9 -3.62 4.84 17.01
N ASP A 10 -3.42 4.22 18.17
CA ASP A 10 -4.13 2.98 18.56
C ASP A 10 -5.49 3.25 19.22
N ARG A 11 -5.78 4.50 19.58
CA ARG A 11 -7.00 4.92 20.28
C ARG A 11 -7.78 5.98 19.49
N PRO A 12 -9.11 6.06 19.71
CA PRO A 12 -9.92 7.11 19.12
C PRO A 12 -9.44 8.51 19.52
N THR A 13 -9.75 9.51 18.70
CA THR A 13 -9.49 10.91 19.03
C THR A 13 -10.22 11.30 20.33
N PRO A 14 -9.56 12.05 21.24
CA PRO A 14 -10.19 12.49 22.48
C PRO A 14 -11.47 13.30 22.24
N ARG A 15 -12.43 13.21 23.17
CA ARG A 15 -13.62 14.08 23.18
C ARG A 15 -13.21 15.53 23.46
N GLN A 16 -14.04 16.48 23.01
CA GLN A 16 -13.84 17.90 23.26
C GLN A 16 -13.61 18.18 24.77
N GLY A 17 -12.58 18.98 25.08
CA GLY A 17 -12.17 19.29 26.45
C GLY A 17 -10.96 18.49 26.98
N LYS A 18 -10.47 17.49 26.26
CA LYS A 18 -9.21 16.79 26.58
C LYS A 18 -8.06 17.26 25.69
N PRO A 19 -6.81 17.27 26.19
CA PRO A 19 -5.66 17.72 25.41
C PRO A 19 -5.53 16.93 24.09
N PRO A 20 -5.17 17.59 22.99
CA PRO A 20 -5.02 16.95 21.69
C PRO A 20 -3.88 15.93 21.72
N LEU A 21 -4.02 14.88 20.90
CA LEU A 21 -2.95 13.90 20.73
C LEU A 21 -1.73 14.56 20.06
N PRO A 22 -0.50 14.21 20.46
CA PRO A 22 0.71 14.75 19.85
C PRO A 22 0.75 14.43 18.35
N GLU A 23 1.36 15.32 17.57
CA GLU A 23 1.50 15.13 16.14
C GLU A 23 2.42 13.93 15.85
N PRO A 24 2.10 13.09 14.86
CA PRO A 24 2.92 11.95 14.51
C PRO A 24 4.25 12.41 13.92
N GLN A 25 5.34 12.13 14.62
CA GLN A 25 6.69 12.57 14.23
C GLN A 25 7.30 11.69 13.14
N GLU A 26 6.86 10.43 13.02
CA GLU A 26 7.37 9.48 12.02
C GLU A 26 6.34 9.20 10.92
N HIS A 27 6.79 9.23 9.66
CA HIS A 27 5.96 8.88 8.51
C HIS A 27 5.82 7.37 8.39
N MET A 28 4.67 6.85 8.80
CA MET A 28 4.33 5.44 8.72
C MET A 28 3.17 5.19 7.74
N CYS A 29 3.15 4.01 7.13
CA CYS A 29 2.06 3.57 6.26
C CYS A 29 1.41 2.30 6.83
N LEU A 30 0.08 2.30 6.94
CA LEU A 30 -0.71 1.13 7.31
C LEU A 30 -1.20 0.43 6.05
N VAL A 31 -0.82 -0.84 5.91
CA VAL A 31 -1.25 -1.71 4.82
C VAL A 31 -2.24 -2.72 5.34
N ARG A 32 -3.36 -2.88 4.64
CA ARG A 32 -4.41 -3.85 4.99
C ARG A 32 -4.76 -4.72 3.79
N ALA A 33 -4.82 -6.03 4.02
CA ALA A 33 -5.36 -6.99 3.07
C ALA A 33 -6.51 -7.77 3.71
N LYS A 34 -7.53 -8.07 2.91
CA LYS A 34 -8.68 -8.87 3.33
C LYS A 34 -8.97 -9.88 2.24
N PHE A 35 -9.11 -11.14 2.63
CA PHE A 35 -9.66 -12.20 1.79
C PHE A 35 -10.79 -12.88 2.56
N ARG A 36 -12.03 -12.67 2.11
CA ARG A 36 -13.25 -13.15 2.78
C ARG A 36 -13.27 -12.73 4.26
N SER A 37 -13.16 -13.67 5.20
CA SER A 37 -13.10 -13.42 6.65
C SER A 37 -11.69 -13.13 7.17
N LYS A 38 -10.64 -13.55 6.45
CA LYS A 38 -9.25 -13.40 6.88
C LYS A 38 -8.76 -11.98 6.61
N LYS A 39 -8.16 -11.34 7.62
CA LYS A 39 -7.62 -9.98 7.56
C LYS A 39 -6.18 -9.99 8.05
N ILE A 40 -5.31 -9.33 7.31
CA ILE A 40 -3.92 -9.07 7.72
C ILE A 40 -3.66 -7.56 7.64
N THR A 41 -2.89 -7.06 8.59
CA THR A 41 -2.52 -5.64 8.67
C THR A 41 -1.07 -5.52 9.11
N THR A 42 -0.32 -4.62 8.48
CA THR A 42 1.06 -4.32 8.87
C THR A 42 1.31 -2.82 8.79
N ILE A 43 2.17 -2.33 9.68
CA ILE A 43 2.69 -0.97 9.66
C ILE A 43 4.05 -1.02 8.96
N ILE A 44 4.32 -0.04 8.10
CA ILE A 44 5.59 0.12 7.40
C ILE A 44 6.21 1.42 7.89
N HIS A 45 7.38 1.30 8.50
CA HIS A 45 8.23 2.44 8.85
C HIS A 45 9.01 2.90 7.63
N GLN A 46 9.40 4.17 7.62
CA GLN A 46 10.18 4.77 6.53
C GLN A 46 11.48 3.99 6.23
N LYS A 47 12.11 3.43 7.27
CA LYS A 47 13.36 2.65 7.17
C LYS A 47 13.23 1.39 6.32
N ASP A 48 12.06 0.75 6.32
CA ASP A 48 11.85 -0.55 5.68
C ASP A 48 11.11 -0.46 4.34
N VAL A 49 10.75 0.77 3.91
CA VAL A 49 9.99 1.01 2.67
C VAL A 49 10.66 0.38 1.46
N ASN A 50 11.98 0.52 1.33
CA ASN A 50 12.71 0.01 0.17
C ASN A 50 12.65 -1.53 0.08
N LYS A 51 12.86 -2.21 1.22
CA LYS A 51 12.78 -3.68 1.29
C LYS A 51 11.36 -4.16 1.02
N PHE A 52 10.38 -3.49 1.64
CA PHE A 52 8.97 -3.79 1.44
C PHE A 52 8.57 -3.63 -0.02
N GLN A 53 8.96 -2.54 -0.68
CA GLN A 53 8.60 -2.26 -2.07
C GLN A 53 9.09 -3.34 -3.04
N VAL A 54 10.34 -3.80 -2.88
CA VAL A 54 10.90 -4.86 -3.74
C VAL A 54 10.14 -6.17 -3.56
N ALA A 55 9.97 -6.62 -2.31
CA ALA A 55 9.24 -7.86 -2.01
C ALA A 55 7.76 -7.77 -2.45
N TYR A 56 7.11 -6.64 -2.19
CA TYR A 56 5.73 -6.38 -2.57
C TYR A 56 5.52 -6.39 -4.08
N SER A 57 6.41 -5.74 -4.84
CA SER A 57 6.34 -5.71 -6.31
C SER A 57 6.49 -7.10 -6.92
N SER A 58 7.45 -7.89 -6.42
CA SER A 58 7.64 -9.28 -6.84
C SER A 58 6.38 -10.12 -6.56
N LEU A 59 5.83 -10.01 -5.35
CA LEU A 59 4.62 -10.72 -4.96
C LEU A 59 3.41 -10.35 -5.84
N LEU A 60 3.19 -9.07 -6.13
CA LEU A 60 2.08 -8.66 -7.00
C LEU A 60 2.26 -9.17 -8.43
N LYS A 61 3.45 -9.02 -9.01
CA LYS A 61 3.71 -9.47 -10.38
C LYS A 61 3.57 -10.99 -10.54
N GLY A 62 3.95 -11.76 -9.51
CA GLY A 62 3.82 -13.22 -9.52
C GLY A 62 2.38 -13.72 -9.34
N ASN A 63 1.51 -12.96 -8.66
CA ASN A 63 0.15 -13.41 -8.32
C ASN A 63 -0.97 -12.76 -9.15
N LEU A 64 -0.68 -11.69 -9.93
CA LEU A 64 -1.66 -10.98 -10.77
C LEU A 64 -1.44 -11.29 -12.26
N ASP A 65 -1.44 -12.57 -12.61
CA ASP A 65 -1.14 -13.09 -13.95
C ASP A 65 -2.39 -13.31 -14.83
N GLY A 66 -3.58 -13.42 -14.22
CA GLY A 66 -4.85 -13.68 -14.91
C GLY A 66 -5.42 -12.55 -15.76
N LEU A 67 -4.66 -11.49 -16.05
CA LEU A 67 -5.12 -10.38 -16.89
C LEU A 67 -4.89 -10.66 -18.38
N LYS A 68 -5.81 -10.18 -19.22
CA LYS A 68 -5.66 -10.27 -20.68
C LYS A 68 -4.40 -9.52 -21.13
N LYS A 69 -3.54 -10.20 -21.90
CA LYS A 69 -2.36 -9.56 -22.50
C LYS A 69 -2.79 -8.36 -23.33
N LEU A 70 -2.19 -7.19 -23.05
CA LEU A 70 -2.40 -6.01 -23.86
C LEU A 70 -1.88 -6.31 -25.27
N LYS A 71 -2.76 -6.25 -26.28
CA LYS A 71 -2.34 -6.33 -27.67
C LYS A 71 -1.53 -5.06 -27.95
N LYS A 72 -0.21 -5.20 -28.08
CA LYS A 72 0.63 -4.08 -28.53
C LYS A 72 0.10 -3.64 -29.90
N PRO A 73 -0.25 -2.35 -30.09
CA PRO A 73 -0.57 -1.87 -31.43
C PRO A 73 0.67 -2.13 -32.29
N LYS A 74 0.50 -2.87 -33.39
CA LYS A 74 1.55 -2.98 -34.40
C LYS A 74 1.75 -1.58 -34.94
N THR A 75 2.82 -0.89 -34.54
CA THR A 75 3.32 0.25 -35.29
C THR A 75 3.62 -0.28 -36.68
N LYS A 76 2.74 0.05 -37.64
CA LYS A 76 3.04 -0.12 -39.05
C LYS A 76 4.19 0.83 -39.32
N THR A 77 5.42 0.32 -39.30
CA THR A 77 6.53 0.98 -39.97
C THR A 77 6.07 1.10 -41.42
N LYS A 78 5.71 2.31 -41.85
CA LYS A 78 5.63 2.62 -43.27
C LYS A 78 7.06 2.47 -43.77
N ALA A 79 7.35 1.34 -44.43
CA ALA A 79 8.48 1.26 -45.31
C ALA A 79 8.16 2.13 -46.53
N GLU A 80 9.18 2.91 -46.89
CA GLU A 80 9.35 3.78 -48.04
C GLU A 80 8.83 3.19 -49.36
#